data_AF-X0ZYZ8-F1
#
_entry.id   AF-X0ZYZ8-F1
#
_cell.length_a   1.000
_cell.length_b   1.000
_cell.length_c   1.000
_cell.angle_alpha   90.00
_cell.angle_beta   90.00
_cell.angle_gamma   90.00
#
_symmetry.space_group_name_H-M   'P 1'
#
loop_
_entity.id
_entity.type
_entity.pdbx_description
1 polymer ?
#
loop_
_entity_poly.entity_id
_entity_poly.type
_entity_poly.pdbx_seq_one_letter_code
_entity_poly.pdbx_strand_id
1 'polypeptide(L)'
;FKKLEIIKREEIDALNICKKKIKKFNLPMKLVYVKYLFDKSRIIFYFVSTQRIDFRELVKDLAKVFKTKIELRQIGVRDGTKLVGGIGICGREVCCASFIQKFTPIHINMAKIQKIALNQSKVSGLCGRLMCCLSYESEFYKESLKKYPRLKDNIETEKGNGKVIEINVLKKYVVAELETDGDIKKRIKIPEEELEKLRIKKDD
;
A
#
# COMPACT_ATOMS: atom_id res chain seq x y z
N PHE A 1 22.65 23.64 -11.75
CA PHE A 1 21.94 23.62 -10.45
C PHE A 1 21.01 24.83 -10.25
N LYS A 2 21.46 26.09 -10.33
CA LYS A 2 20.62 27.30 -10.15
C LYS A 2 19.29 27.32 -10.93
N LYS A 3 19.29 26.95 -12.22
CA LYS A 3 18.07 26.91 -13.06
C LYS A 3 17.00 25.96 -12.51
N LEU A 4 17.41 24.82 -11.97
CA LEU A 4 16.48 23.81 -11.43
C LEU A 4 15.81 24.31 -10.14
N GLU A 5 16.55 25.02 -9.28
CA GLU A 5 16.01 25.61 -8.05
C GLU A 5 14.99 26.71 -8.34
N ILE A 6 15.26 27.54 -9.36
CA ILE A 6 14.32 28.56 -9.83
C ILE A 6 13.03 27.90 -10.30
N ILE A 7 13.13 26.87 -11.15
CA ILE A 7 11.96 26.12 -11.62
C ILE A 7 11.16 25.55 -10.45
N LYS A 8 11.83 24.92 -9.46
CA LYS A 8 11.15 24.36 -8.28
C LYS A 8 10.39 25.43 -7.48
N ARG A 9 10.95 26.65 -7.34
CA ARG A 9 10.24 27.76 -6.68
C ARG A 9 9.00 28.18 -7.48
N GLU A 10 9.15 28.34 -8.79
CA GLU A 10 8.04 28.68 -9.68
C GLU A 10 6.94 27.59 -9.68
N GLU A 11 7.30 26.30 -9.56
CA GLU A 11 6.35 25.20 -9.41
C GLU A 11 5.52 25.34 -8.13
N ILE A 12 6.15 25.72 -7.01
CA ILE A 12 5.48 25.96 -5.73
C ILE A 12 4.52 27.14 -5.83
N ASP A 13 4.96 28.24 -6.43
CA ASP A 13 4.13 29.43 -6.65
C ASP A 13 2.93 29.11 -7.56
N ALA A 14 3.19 28.40 -8.67
CA ALA A 14 2.16 27.99 -9.59
C ALA A 14 1.11 27.07 -8.93
N LEU A 15 1.56 26.17 -8.06
CA LEU A 15 0.69 25.31 -7.26
C LEU A 15 -0.22 26.11 -6.33
N ASN A 16 0.31 27.14 -5.66
CA ASN A 16 -0.48 28.01 -4.78
C ASN A 16 -1.47 28.88 -5.55
N ILE A 17 -1.07 29.45 -6.68
CA ILE A 17 -1.95 30.24 -7.55
C ILE A 17 -3.09 29.37 -8.07
N CYS A 18 -2.78 28.18 -8.58
CA CYS A 18 -3.78 27.26 -9.12
C CYS A 18 -4.77 26.81 -8.05
N LYS A 19 -4.32 26.51 -6.82
CA LYS A 19 -5.21 26.23 -5.68
C LYS A 19 -6.21 27.36 -5.42
N LYS A 20 -5.77 28.62 -5.45
CA LYS A 20 -6.66 29.78 -5.27
C LYS A 20 -7.69 29.87 -6.39
N LYS A 21 -7.28 29.65 -7.64
CA LYS A 21 -8.18 29.66 -8.81
C LYS A 21 -9.19 28.52 -8.79
N ILE A 22 -8.77 27.30 -8.43
CA ILE A 22 -9.67 26.14 -8.26
C ILE A 22 -10.78 26.46 -7.25
N LYS A 23 -10.42 27.08 -6.12
CA LYS A 23 -11.41 27.54 -5.13
C LYS A 23 -12.33 28.63 -5.69
N LYS A 24 -11.78 29.62 -6.41
CA LYS A 24 -12.57 30.70 -7.04
C LYS A 24 -13.64 30.15 -8.01
N PHE A 25 -13.29 29.16 -8.82
CA PHE A 25 -14.21 28.53 -9.78
C PHE A 25 -15.02 27.37 -9.19
N ASN A 26 -14.89 27.10 -7.89
CA ASN A 26 -15.54 26.01 -7.17
C ASN A 26 -15.44 24.65 -7.89
N LEU A 27 -14.26 24.32 -8.41
CA LEU A 27 -14.06 23.10 -9.18
C LEU A 27 -13.90 21.90 -8.24
N PRO A 28 -14.62 20.78 -8.46
CA PRO A 28 -14.60 19.60 -7.60
C PRO A 28 -13.36 18.74 -7.86
N MET A 29 -12.18 19.30 -7.60
CA MET A 29 -10.88 18.70 -7.92
C MET A 29 -9.84 18.99 -6.84
N LYS A 30 -8.90 18.06 -6.66
CA LYS A 30 -7.76 18.24 -5.75
C LYS A 30 -6.46 18.33 -6.55
N LEU A 31 -5.85 19.51 -6.56
CA LEU A 31 -4.51 19.68 -7.14
C LEU A 31 -3.48 18.93 -6.28
N VAL A 32 -2.65 18.12 -6.93
CA VAL A 32 -1.66 17.25 -6.27
C VAL A 32 -0.24 17.78 -6.46
N TYR A 33 0.14 18.05 -7.71
CA TYR A 33 1.52 18.41 -8.05
C TYR A 33 1.54 19.33 -9.28
N VAL A 34 2.59 20.15 -9.41
CA VAL A 34 2.81 21.02 -10.58
C VAL A 34 4.23 20.81 -11.06
N LYS A 35 4.39 20.68 -12.37
CA LYS A 35 5.69 20.50 -13.00
C LYS A 35 5.87 21.41 -14.19
N TYR A 36 7.00 22.11 -14.25
CA TYR A 36 7.46 22.73 -15.49
C TYR A 36 8.27 21.74 -16.29
N LEU A 37 8.13 21.82 -17.61
CA LEU A 37 9.10 21.23 -18.51
C LEU A 37 10.41 22.05 -18.39
N PHE A 38 11.56 21.39 -18.57
CA PHE A 38 12.86 22.00 -18.28
C PHE A 38 13.19 23.23 -19.16
N ASP A 39 12.63 23.26 -20.37
CA ASP A 39 12.67 24.35 -21.34
C ASP A 39 11.62 25.44 -21.06
N LYS A 40 10.78 25.27 -20.04
CA LYS A 40 9.62 26.13 -19.72
C LYS A 40 8.58 26.26 -20.85
N SER A 41 8.57 25.37 -21.83
CA SER A 41 7.58 25.42 -22.92
C SER A 41 6.17 25.05 -22.45
N ARG A 42 6.08 24.28 -21.36
CA ARG A 42 4.82 23.78 -20.80
C ARG A 42 4.87 23.70 -19.28
N ILE A 43 3.74 23.97 -18.66
CA ILE A 43 3.46 23.67 -17.24
C ILE A 43 2.33 22.64 -17.16
N ILE A 44 2.55 21.60 -16.36
CA ILE A 44 1.64 20.48 -16.17
C ILE A 44 1.11 20.52 -14.73
N PHE A 45 -0.20 20.62 -14.57
CA PHE A 45 -0.89 20.54 -13.29
C PHE A 45 -1.54 19.17 -13.12
N TYR A 46 -1.04 18.40 -12.16
CA TYR A 46 -1.58 17.09 -11.82
C TYR A 46 -2.68 17.22 -10.78
N PHE A 47 -3.83 16.63 -11.05
CA PHE A 47 -4.98 16.68 -10.15
C PHE A 47 -5.68 15.33 -10.06
N VAL A 48 -6.42 15.16 -8.97
CA VAL A 48 -7.31 14.01 -8.75
C VAL A 48 -8.76 14.51 -8.74
N SER A 49 -9.65 13.74 -9.35
CA SER A 49 -11.09 13.95 -9.33
C SER A 49 -11.82 12.61 -9.43
N THR A 50 -13.00 12.54 -8.85
CA THR A 50 -13.95 11.42 -8.99
C THR A 50 -14.93 11.61 -10.14
N GLN A 51 -15.06 12.84 -10.66
CA GLN A 51 -16.00 13.19 -11.73
C GLN A 51 -15.33 13.99 -12.85
N ARG A 52 -16.01 14.06 -14.00
CA ARG A 52 -15.58 14.92 -15.11
C ARG A 52 -15.70 16.39 -14.69
N ILE A 53 -14.66 17.17 -14.98
CA ILE A 53 -14.59 18.59 -14.63
C ILE A 53 -14.48 19.40 -15.92
N ASP A 54 -15.28 20.45 -16.04
CA ASP A 54 -15.04 21.49 -17.04
C ASP A 54 -14.05 22.51 -16.48
N PHE A 55 -12.84 22.53 -17.05
CA PHE A 55 -11.75 23.39 -16.60
C PHE A 55 -11.43 24.51 -17.60
N ARG A 56 -12.29 24.78 -18.59
CA ARG A 56 -12.03 25.78 -19.63
C ARG A 56 -11.70 27.17 -19.07
N GLU A 57 -12.50 27.64 -18.12
CA GLU A 57 -12.29 28.94 -17.47
C GLU A 57 -11.03 28.97 -16.60
N LEU A 58 -10.72 27.87 -15.90
CA LEU A 58 -9.47 27.72 -15.15
C LEU A 58 -8.25 27.82 -16.09
N VAL A 59 -8.27 27.11 -17.22
CA VAL A 59 -7.17 27.14 -18.20
C VAL A 59 -6.97 28.54 -18.75
N LYS A 60 -8.04 29.27 -19.09
CA LYS A 60 -7.95 30.67 -19.54
C LYS A 60 -7.29 31.56 -18.49
N ASP A 61 -7.70 31.45 -17.23
CA ASP A 61 -7.14 32.25 -16.13
C ASP A 61 -5.67 31.89 -15.85
N LEU A 62 -5.30 30.61 -15.89
CA LEU A 62 -3.91 30.17 -15.72
C LEU A 62 -3.03 30.63 -16.89
N ALA A 63 -3.51 30.55 -18.12
CA ALA A 63 -2.78 30.98 -19.31
C ALA A 63 -2.44 32.48 -19.26
N LYS A 64 -3.36 33.32 -18.76
CA LYS A 64 -3.12 34.76 -18.54
C LYS A 64 -2.00 35.02 -17.53
N VAL A 65 -1.90 34.18 -16.49
CA VAL A 65 -0.89 34.35 -15.43
C VAL A 65 0.49 33.86 -15.87
N PHE A 66 0.58 32.64 -16.40
CA PHE A 66 1.88 31.99 -16.63
C PHE A 66 2.46 32.21 -18.02
N LYS A 67 1.67 32.74 -18.98
CA LYS A 67 2.08 33.00 -20.38
C LYS A 67 2.81 31.81 -21.04
N THR A 68 2.46 30.59 -20.62
CA THR A 68 3.09 29.32 -20.98
C THR A 68 1.97 28.33 -21.31
N LYS A 69 2.23 27.32 -22.16
CA LYS A 69 1.25 26.28 -22.45
C LYS A 69 0.84 25.55 -21.17
N ILE A 70 -0.46 25.59 -20.86
CA ILE A 70 -1.04 24.92 -19.68
C ILE A 70 -1.52 23.53 -20.09
N GLU A 71 -1.12 22.51 -19.33
CA GLU A 71 -1.67 21.16 -19.41
C GLU A 71 -2.25 20.76 -18.05
N LEU A 72 -3.50 20.32 -18.04
CA LEU A 72 -4.14 19.75 -16.86
C LEU A 72 -4.19 18.24 -17.03
N ARG A 73 -3.63 17.50 -16.08
CA ARG A 73 -3.54 16.03 -16.14
C ARG A 73 -4.24 15.40 -14.94
N GLN A 74 -5.30 14.66 -15.22
CA GLN A 74 -5.96 13.84 -14.21
C GLN A 74 -5.10 12.59 -13.93
N ILE A 75 -4.93 12.27 -12.65
CA ILE A 75 -4.22 11.08 -12.19
C ILE A 75 -5.04 10.35 -11.12
N GLY A 76 -4.77 9.06 -10.93
CA GLY A 76 -5.36 8.30 -9.84
C GLY A 76 -4.81 8.73 -8.48
N VAL A 77 -5.57 8.46 -7.40
CA VAL A 77 -5.15 8.76 -6.02
C VAL A 77 -3.78 8.16 -5.66
N ARG A 78 -3.51 6.93 -6.15
CA ARG A 78 -2.24 6.23 -5.91
C ARG A 78 -1.08 6.89 -6.65
N ASP A 79 -1.27 7.25 -7.91
CA ASP A 79 -0.25 7.95 -8.70
C ASP A 79 0.03 9.33 -8.11
N GLY A 80 -0.98 9.99 -7.53
CA GLY A 80 -0.80 11.21 -6.77
C GLY A 80 0.13 11.02 -5.57
N THR A 81 -0.11 9.98 -4.75
CA THR A 81 0.79 9.63 -3.64
C THR A 81 2.18 9.22 -4.13
N LYS A 82 2.30 8.55 -5.27
CA LYS A 82 3.60 8.21 -5.88
C LYS A 82 4.40 9.45 -6.27
N LEU A 83 3.75 10.47 -6.84
CA LEU A 83 4.41 11.71 -7.24
C LEU A 83 4.84 12.57 -6.04
N VAL A 84 3.99 12.65 -5.02
CA VAL A 84 4.27 13.44 -3.80
C VAL A 84 5.22 12.70 -2.86
N GLY A 85 5.20 11.37 -2.88
CA GLY A 85 5.85 10.54 -1.89
C GLY A 85 5.09 10.54 -0.55
N GLY A 86 5.76 10.07 0.49
CA GLY A 86 5.22 10.03 1.85
C GLY A 86 5.77 8.87 2.67
N ILE A 87 5.48 8.88 3.97
CA ILE A 87 5.92 7.85 4.91
C ILE A 87 4.73 6.96 5.26
N GLY A 88 4.85 5.67 4.98
CA GLY A 88 3.84 4.67 5.33
C GLY A 88 3.78 4.41 6.84
N ILE A 89 2.76 3.69 7.28
CA ILE A 89 2.57 3.31 8.69
C ILE A 89 3.73 2.46 9.25
N CYS A 90 4.54 1.85 8.37
CA CYS A 90 5.74 1.10 8.71
C CYS A 90 6.98 1.99 8.93
N GLY A 91 6.85 3.32 8.84
CA GLY A 91 7.96 4.27 8.99
C GLY A 91 8.89 4.39 7.78
N ARG A 92 8.60 3.68 6.68
CA ARG A 92 9.37 3.74 5.42
C ARG A 92 8.67 4.60 4.39
N GLU A 93 9.41 5.03 3.36
CA GLU A 93 8.82 5.65 2.18
C GLU A 93 7.75 4.73 1.55
N VAL A 94 6.66 5.33 1.05
CA VAL A 94 5.58 4.58 0.40
C VAL A 94 6.10 3.72 -0.76
N CYS A 95 5.73 2.43 -0.76
CA CYS A 95 6.28 1.45 -1.69
C CYS A 95 6.07 1.83 -3.17
N CYS A 96 4.99 2.56 -3.48
CA CYS A 96 4.68 3.03 -4.84
C CYS A 96 5.58 4.15 -5.34
N ALA A 97 6.18 4.94 -4.44
CA ALA A 97 7.20 5.95 -4.78
C ALA A 97 8.61 5.35 -4.76
N SER A 98 8.84 4.31 -3.94
CA SER A 98 10.14 3.69 -3.76
C SER A 98 10.48 2.66 -4.86
N PHE A 99 9.98 1.41 -4.75
CA PHE A 99 10.43 0.31 -5.61
C PHE A 99 9.31 -0.34 -6.45
N ILE A 100 8.04 -0.18 -6.07
CA ILE A 100 6.91 -0.78 -6.79
C ILE A 100 6.48 0.14 -7.93
N GLN A 101 6.84 -0.23 -9.17
CA GLN A 101 6.46 0.53 -10.36
C GLN A 101 5.24 -0.05 -11.11
N LYS A 102 5.11 -1.37 -11.14
CA LYS A 102 3.97 -2.07 -11.76
C LYS A 102 2.98 -2.47 -10.68
N PHE A 103 1.72 -2.10 -10.88
CA PHE A 103 0.65 -2.41 -9.94
C PHE A 103 -0.20 -3.55 -10.43
N THR A 104 -0.25 -4.61 -9.64
CA THR A 104 -1.27 -5.65 -9.72
C THR A 104 -2.51 -5.22 -8.93
N PRO A 105 -3.71 -5.72 -9.31
CA PRO A 105 -4.90 -5.58 -8.49
C PRO A 105 -4.67 -6.18 -7.09
N ILE A 106 -5.02 -5.42 -6.06
CA ILE A 106 -4.85 -5.83 -4.66
C ILE A 106 -6.20 -6.25 -4.12
N HIS A 107 -6.27 -7.47 -3.59
CA HIS A 107 -7.50 -8.05 -3.05
C HIS A 107 -7.42 -8.17 -1.53
N ILE A 108 -8.57 -8.05 -0.85
CA ILE A 108 -8.66 -8.16 0.62
C ILE A 108 -8.14 -9.52 1.14
N ASN A 109 -8.25 -10.58 0.33
CA ASN A 109 -7.73 -11.90 0.68
C ASN A 109 -6.22 -11.92 0.87
N MET A 110 -5.46 -11.01 0.24
CA MET A 110 -4.02 -10.87 0.46
C MET A 110 -3.72 -10.45 1.90
N ALA A 111 -4.49 -9.51 2.46
CA ALA A 111 -4.37 -9.10 3.86
C ALA A 111 -4.76 -10.22 4.83
N LYS A 112 -5.78 -11.03 4.48
CA LYS A 112 -6.21 -12.19 5.28
C LYS A 112 -5.11 -13.25 5.39
N ILE A 113 -4.47 -13.58 4.27
CA ILE A 113 -3.36 -14.56 4.24
C ILE A 113 -2.19 -14.10 5.12
N GLN A 114 -1.93 -12.79 5.17
CA GLN A 114 -0.89 -12.17 6.00
C GLN A 114 -1.30 -11.96 7.46
N LYS A 115 -2.53 -12.36 7.85
CA LYS A 115 -3.11 -12.16 9.18
C LYS A 115 -3.11 -10.69 9.65
N ILE A 116 -3.23 -9.75 8.71
CA ILE A 116 -3.36 -8.33 9.02
C ILE A 116 -4.82 -8.04 9.39
N ALA A 117 -5.02 -7.27 10.47
CA ALA A 117 -6.36 -6.85 10.89
C ALA A 117 -7.05 -6.04 9.77
N LEU A 118 -8.28 -6.41 9.40
CA LEU A 118 -9.01 -5.86 8.26
C LEU A 118 -9.62 -4.47 8.50
N ASN A 119 -9.14 -3.72 9.49
CA ASN A 119 -9.58 -2.35 9.69
C ASN A 119 -8.88 -1.39 8.70
N GLN A 120 -9.56 -0.29 8.36
CA GLN A 120 -9.12 0.60 7.29
C GLN A 120 -7.71 1.18 7.54
N SER A 121 -7.36 1.48 8.79
CA SER A 121 -6.06 2.09 9.13
C SER A 121 -4.88 1.12 9.02
N LYS A 122 -5.12 -0.20 9.11
CA LYS A 122 -4.08 -1.23 8.99
C LYS A 122 -3.89 -1.77 7.58
N VAL A 123 -4.91 -1.72 6.72
CA VAL A 123 -4.82 -2.26 5.34
C VAL A 123 -4.70 -1.20 4.25
N SER A 124 -5.05 0.05 4.55
CA SER A 124 -5.02 1.15 3.57
C SER A 124 -3.71 1.91 3.61
N GLY A 125 -3.15 2.20 2.44
CA GLY A 125 -2.04 3.14 2.30
C GLY A 125 -2.49 4.59 2.38
N LEU A 126 -1.52 5.52 2.36
CA LEU A 126 -1.77 6.97 2.39
C LEU A 126 -2.70 7.46 1.26
N CYS A 127 -2.74 6.74 0.13
CA CYS A 127 -3.64 7.03 -0.98
C CYS A 127 -5.11 6.63 -0.74
N GLY A 128 -5.44 6.03 0.42
CA GLY A 128 -6.79 5.55 0.76
C GLY A 128 -7.18 4.22 0.10
N ARG A 129 -6.30 3.62 -0.71
CA ARG A 129 -6.47 2.26 -1.28
C ARG A 129 -5.65 1.25 -0.49
N LEU A 130 -5.92 -0.05 -0.71
CA LEU A 130 -5.11 -1.14 -0.15
C LEU A 130 -3.61 -0.94 -0.41
N MET A 131 -2.80 -1.25 0.61
CA MET A 131 -1.35 -1.08 0.58
C MET A 131 -0.68 -1.96 -0.49
N CYS A 132 0.31 -1.39 -1.18
CA CYS A 132 1.03 -2.09 -2.24
C CYS A 132 1.87 -3.27 -1.73
N CYS A 133 2.37 -3.19 -0.49
CA CYS A 133 3.10 -4.29 0.15
C CYS A 133 2.28 -5.56 0.29
N LEU A 134 0.94 -5.46 0.44
CA LEU A 134 0.06 -6.63 0.52
C LEU A 134 0.21 -7.52 -0.73
N SER A 135 0.26 -6.92 -1.91
CA SER A 135 0.46 -7.71 -3.13
C SER A 135 1.90 -8.17 -3.27
N TYR A 136 2.87 -7.34 -2.90
CA TYR A 136 4.30 -7.68 -3.01
C TYR A 136 4.65 -8.91 -2.15
N GLU A 137 4.15 -8.97 -0.93
CA GLU A 137 4.43 -10.06 0.01
C GLU A 137 3.51 -11.28 -0.21
N SER A 138 2.38 -11.12 -0.90
CA SER A 138 1.37 -12.18 -1.00
C SER A 138 1.90 -13.47 -1.60
N GLU A 139 2.82 -13.41 -2.56
CA GLU A 139 3.38 -14.61 -3.20
C GLU A 139 4.23 -15.41 -2.21
N PHE A 140 5.14 -14.72 -1.52
CA PHE A 140 5.96 -15.29 -0.44
C PHE A 140 5.11 -15.99 0.62
N TYR A 141 4.03 -15.36 1.08
CA TYR A 141 3.16 -15.98 2.09
C TYR A 141 2.43 -17.22 1.53
N LYS A 142 1.94 -17.18 0.29
CA LYS A 142 1.24 -18.32 -0.33
C LYS A 142 2.17 -19.52 -0.49
N GLU A 143 3.40 -19.30 -0.94
CA GLU A 143 4.39 -20.37 -1.10
C GLU A 143 4.82 -20.94 0.24
N SER A 144 5.13 -20.05 1.19
CA SER A 144 5.59 -20.48 2.50
C SER A 144 4.51 -21.27 3.23
N LEU A 145 3.24 -20.83 3.22
CA LEU A 145 2.15 -21.55 3.88
C LEU A 145 1.92 -22.98 3.37
N LYS A 146 2.37 -23.33 2.15
CA LYS A 146 2.31 -24.72 1.66
C LYS A 146 3.18 -25.68 2.48
N LYS A 147 4.23 -25.16 3.13
CA LYS A 147 5.15 -25.93 3.97
C LYS A 147 4.62 -26.17 5.38
N TYR A 148 3.59 -25.44 5.79
CA TYR A 148 3.05 -25.47 7.14
C TYR A 148 1.75 -26.28 7.20
N PRO A 149 1.44 -26.91 8.34
CA PRO A 149 0.10 -27.47 8.57
C PRO A 149 -0.95 -26.35 8.57
N ARG A 150 -2.22 -26.67 8.35
CA ARG A 150 -3.30 -25.68 8.42
C ARG A 150 -3.64 -25.37 9.88
N LEU A 151 -4.25 -24.21 10.10
CA LEU A 151 -4.83 -23.90 11.39
C LEU A 151 -5.89 -24.94 11.73
N LYS A 152 -5.89 -25.41 12.97
CA LYS A 152 -6.75 -26.47 13.50
C LYS A 152 -6.45 -27.89 13.01
N ASP A 153 -5.38 -28.12 12.26
CA ASP A 153 -4.94 -29.49 11.97
C ASP A 153 -4.48 -30.16 13.28
N ASN A 154 -4.78 -31.46 13.38
CA ASN A 154 -4.30 -32.32 14.46
C ASN A 154 -2.88 -32.79 14.09
N ILE A 155 -1.92 -32.52 14.97
CA ILE A 155 -0.53 -32.88 14.80
C ILE A 155 -0.08 -33.79 15.94
N GLU A 156 0.75 -34.77 15.59
CA GLU A 156 1.45 -35.60 16.56
C GLU A 156 2.87 -35.06 16.73
N THR A 157 3.22 -34.75 17.97
CA THR A 157 4.55 -34.26 18.36
C THR A 157 5.20 -35.25 19.32
N GLU A 158 6.53 -35.20 19.49
CA GLU A 158 7.23 -36.01 20.49
C GLU A 158 6.72 -35.80 21.92
N LYS A 159 6.05 -34.66 22.17
CA LYS A 159 5.50 -34.27 23.48
C LYS A 159 4.02 -34.61 23.65
N GLY A 160 3.40 -35.25 22.66
CA GLY A 160 1.99 -35.61 22.66
C GLY A 160 1.23 -35.09 21.42
N ASN A 161 -0.05 -35.47 21.34
CA ASN A 161 -0.97 -34.98 20.32
C ASN A 161 -1.44 -33.57 20.66
N GLY A 162 -1.68 -32.76 19.63
CA GLY A 162 -2.22 -31.42 19.81
C GLY A 162 -2.73 -30.80 18.53
N LYS A 163 -3.25 -29.59 18.67
CA LYS A 163 -3.91 -28.85 17.60
C LYS A 163 -3.16 -27.58 17.26
N VAL A 164 -3.00 -27.29 15.97
CA VAL A 164 -2.33 -26.07 15.51
C VAL A 164 -3.21 -24.85 15.79
N ILE A 165 -2.75 -23.93 16.63
CA ILE A 165 -3.47 -22.71 17.00
C ILE A 165 -2.93 -21.46 16.30
N GLU A 166 -1.62 -21.42 16.02
CA GLU A 166 -0.96 -20.27 15.40
C GLU A 166 0.13 -20.75 14.43
N ILE A 167 0.29 -20.01 13.34
CA ILE A 167 1.36 -20.21 12.37
C ILE A 167 2.01 -18.84 12.13
N ASN A 168 3.31 -18.74 12.32
CA ASN A 168 4.08 -17.53 12.07
C ASN A 168 5.15 -17.79 11.02
N VAL A 169 4.81 -17.47 9.77
CA VAL A 169 5.68 -17.70 8.60
C VAL A 169 6.96 -16.85 8.67
N LEU A 170 6.88 -15.61 9.12
CA LEU A 170 8.04 -14.71 9.17
C LEU A 170 9.05 -15.11 10.24
N LYS A 171 8.56 -15.54 11.41
CA LYS A 171 9.40 -16.00 12.52
C LYS A 171 9.68 -17.51 12.48
N LYS A 172 9.23 -18.19 11.43
CA LYS A 172 9.48 -19.61 11.16
C LYS A 172 9.09 -20.56 12.30
N TYR A 173 7.87 -20.42 12.81
CA TYR A 173 7.37 -21.33 13.85
C TYR A 173 5.85 -21.57 13.78
N VAL A 174 5.42 -22.65 14.42
CA VAL A 174 4.02 -23.01 14.69
C VAL A 174 3.80 -23.07 16.19
N VAL A 175 2.60 -22.74 16.65
CA VAL A 175 2.18 -22.98 18.04
C VAL A 175 1.09 -24.05 18.03
N ALA A 176 1.32 -25.10 18.82
CA ALA A 176 0.38 -26.19 19.03
C ALA A 176 -0.12 -26.21 20.47
N GLU A 177 -1.42 -26.44 20.64
CA GLU A 177 -2.06 -26.67 21.92
C GLU A 177 -2.15 -28.19 22.14
N LEU A 178 -1.38 -28.73 23.09
CA LEU A 178 -1.35 -30.15 23.41
C LEU A 178 -2.56 -30.54 24.27
N GLU A 179 -3.07 -31.73 24.02
CA GLU A 179 -4.08 -32.38 24.87
C GLU A 179 -3.36 -33.09 26.03
N THR A 180 -3.66 -32.68 27.26
CA THR A 180 -3.19 -33.34 28.49
C THR A 180 -4.38 -33.77 29.32
N ASP A 181 -4.22 -34.80 30.18
CA ASP A 181 -5.28 -35.43 31.00
C ASP A 181 -5.83 -34.54 32.14
N GLY A 182 -6.11 -33.27 31.85
CA GLY A 182 -6.75 -32.29 32.71
C GLY A 182 -6.93 -30.97 31.96
N ASP A 183 -7.78 -30.08 32.46
CA ASP A 183 -8.13 -28.77 31.83
C ASP A 183 -6.94 -27.82 31.54
N ILE A 184 -5.71 -28.23 31.82
CA ILE A 184 -4.49 -27.46 31.59
C ILE A 184 -4.08 -27.59 30.12
N LYS A 185 -4.43 -26.58 29.32
CA LYS A 185 -3.98 -26.48 27.92
C LYS A 185 -2.52 -26.03 27.84
N LYS A 186 -1.59 -26.93 27.51
CA LYS A 186 -0.18 -26.59 27.31
C LYS A 186 0.09 -26.15 25.87
N ARG A 187 0.66 -24.96 25.69
CA ARG A 187 1.05 -24.44 24.37
C ARG A 187 2.55 -24.62 24.15
N ILE A 188 2.92 -25.25 23.04
CA ILE A 188 4.31 -25.43 22.64
C ILE A 188 4.59 -24.70 21.33
N LYS A 189 5.79 -24.13 21.22
CA LYS A 189 6.29 -23.48 20.02
C LYS A 189 7.22 -24.45 19.29
N ILE A 190 6.91 -24.75 18.03
CA ILE A 190 7.62 -25.71 17.19
C ILE A 190 8.30 -24.92 16.05
N PRO A 191 9.64 -24.92 15.95
CA PRO A 191 10.37 -24.30 14.84
C PRO A 191 10.04 -24.93 13.47
N GLU A 192 10.23 -24.18 12.38
CA GLU A 192 10.01 -24.68 11.00
C GLU A 192 10.81 -25.96 10.69
N GLU A 193 12.03 -26.07 11.23
CA GLU A 193 12.95 -27.22 11.03
C GLU A 193 12.39 -28.53 11.60
N GLU A 194 11.54 -28.46 12.61
CA GLU A 194 10.92 -29.63 13.24
C GLU A 194 9.60 -30.02 12.55
N LEU A 195 9.10 -29.23 11.60
CA LEU A 195 7.83 -29.51 10.92
C LEU A 195 7.88 -30.78 10.08
N GLU A 196 9.04 -31.15 9.52
CA GLU A 196 9.20 -32.40 8.75
C GLU A 196 8.99 -33.65 9.61
N LYS A 197 9.18 -33.53 10.93
CA LYS A 197 8.99 -34.63 11.89
C LYS A 197 7.53 -34.76 12.34
N LEU A 198 6.68 -33.78 12.02
CA LEU A 198 5.28 -33.80 12.42
C LEU A 198 4.46 -34.73 11.53
N ARG A 199 3.72 -35.64 12.15
CA ARG A 199 2.67 -36.41 11.46
C ARG A 199 1.37 -35.62 11.53
N ILE A 200 0.87 -35.21 10.36
CA ILE A 200 -0.43 -34.54 10.23
C ILE A 200 -1.50 -35.64 10.17
N LYS A 201 -2.36 -35.72 11.19
CA LYS A 201 -3.57 -36.53 11.14
C LYS A 201 -4.61 -35.72 10.38
N LYS A 202 -4.82 -36.04 9.11
CA LYS A 202 -5.99 -35.53 8.38
C LYS A 202 -7.19 -36.35 8.86
N ASP A 203 -8.12 -35.70 9.54
CA ASP A 203 -9.44 -36.27 9.75
C ASP A 203 -10.12 -36.35 8.37
N ASP A 204 -10.50 -37.57 7.97
CA ASP A 204 -11.41 -37.82 6.83
C ASP A 204 -12.83 -37.28 7.13
#